data_AF-A0A9J5WZH8-F1
#
_entry.id   AF-A0A9J5WZH8-F1
#
_cell.length_a   1.000
_cell.length_b   1.000
_cell.length_c   1.000
_cell.angle_alpha   90.00
_cell.angle_beta   90.00
_cell.angle_gamma   90.00
#
_symmetry.space_group_name_H-M   'P 1'
#
loop_
_entity.id
_entity.type
_entity.pdbx_description
1 polymer ?
#
loop_
_entity_poly.entity_id
_entity_poly.type
_entity_poly.pdbx_seq_one_letter_code
_entity_poly.pdbx_strand_id
1 'polypeptide(L)'
;MELKNFNVDLALAKEKRVEGAKISQMQKSLFKKANELSILCGIQIAIIIFSVSRQPILFGMPDVEKVVQLFVEANHPTSPRFYMKMKKKKRRKKNLLKTISHIGN
;
A
#
# COMPACT_ATOMS: atom_id res chain seq x y z
N MET A 1 36.30 4.21 27.22
CA MET A 1 36.57 3.89 25.80
C MET A 1 35.68 2.72 25.45
N GLU A 2 34.66 2.97 24.61
CA GLU A 2 33.66 1.98 24.20
C GLU A 2 34.34 0.79 23.49
N LEU A 3 34.08 -0.42 23.95
CA LEU A 3 34.16 -1.59 23.08
C LEU A 3 32.75 -1.84 22.54
N LYS A 4 32.35 -1.03 21.56
CA LYS A 4 31.23 -1.37 20.70
C LYS A 4 31.61 -2.63 19.94
N ASN A 5 30.82 -3.68 20.14
CA ASN A 5 31.02 -5.01 19.57
C ASN A 5 30.87 -4.97 18.03
N PHE A 6 31.94 -4.54 17.36
CA PHE A 6 32.08 -4.36 15.91
C PHE A 6 31.68 -5.60 15.09
N ASN A 7 31.76 -6.80 15.67
CA ASN A 7 31.37 -8.05 15.03
C ASN A 7 29.84 -8.21 14.84
N VAL A 8 29.02 -7.64 15.72
CA VAL A 8 27.55 -7.76 15.66
C VAL A 8 26.98 -6.78 14.61
N ASP A 9 27.53 -5.58 14.54
CA ASP A 9 27.10 -4.56 13.58
C ASP A 9 27.44 -4.94 12.12
N LEU A 10 28.55 -5.65 11.90
CA LEU A 10 28.93 -6.10 10.57
C LEU A 10 28.06 -7.26 10.04
N ALA A 11 27.59 -8.16 10.93
CA ALA A 11 26.66 -9.22 10.57
C ALA A 11 25.28 -8.65 10.19
N LEU A 12 24.77 -7.71 11.00
CA LEU A 12 23.49 -7.02 10.73
C LEU A 12 23.57 -6.12 9.47
N ALA A 13 24.72 -5.49 9.21
CA ALA A 13 24.94 -4.69 8.00
C ALA A 13 25.13 -5.53 6.73
N LYS A 14 25.73 -6.72 6.81
CA LYS A 14 25.86 -7.66 5.68
C LYS A 14 24.50 -8.25 5.29
N GLU A 15 23.66 -8.57 6.27
CA GLU A 15 22.31 -9.08 6.03
C GLU A 15 21.39 -8.00 5.42
N LYS A 16 21.48 -6.75 5.90
CA LYS A 16 20.77 -5.58 5.32
C LYS A 16 21.16 -5.26 3.87
N ARG A 17 22.41 -5.51 3.45
CA ARG A 17 22.89 -5.25 2.08
C ARG A 17 22.45 -6.34 1.10
N VAL A 18 22.53 -7.61 1.50
CA VAL A 18 22.04 -8.74 0.69
C VAL A 18 20.52 -8.69 0.57
N GLU A 19 19.81 -8.39 1.65
CA GLU A 19 18.35 -8.21 1.64
C GLU A 19 17.94 -6.99 0.81
N GLY A 20 18.68 -5.88 0.93
CA GLY A 20 18.49 -4.71 0.07
C GLY A 20 18.68 -5.00 -1.42
N ALA A 21 19.69 -5.79 -1.78
CA ALA A 21 19.95 -6.20 -3.16
C ALA A 21 18.87 -7.14 -3.71
N LYS A 22 18.43 -8.12 -2.91
CA LYS A 22 17.33 -9.04 -3.27
C LYS A 22 16.02 -8.31 -3.48
N ILE A 23 15.65 -7.41 -2.58
CA ILE A 23 14.45 -6.57 -2.71
C ILE A 23 14.54 -5.71 -3.98
N SER A 24 15.68 -5.08 -4.22
CA SER A 24 15.90 -4.27 -5.44
C SER A 24 15.77 -5.09 -6.72
N GLN A 25 16.26 -6.34 -6.71
CA GLN A 25 16.14 -7.24 -7.86
C GLN A 25 14.71 -7.74 -8.07
N MET A 26 13.99 -8.03 -6.98
CA MET A 26 12.57 -8.40 -7.02
C MET A 26 11.70 -7.24 -7.53
N GLN A 27 12.02 -6.00 -7.15
CA GLN A 27 11.35 -4.80 -7.67
C GLN A 27 11.54 -4.66 -9.17
N LYS A 28 12.78 -4.78 -9.66
CA LYS A 28 13.08 -4.72 -11.10
C LYS A 28 12.33 -5.78 -11.88
N SER A 29 12.33 -7.03 -11.42
CA SER A 29 11.62 -8.11 -12.12
C SER A 29 10.10 -7.94 -12.06
N LEU A 30 9.55 -7.43 -10.96
CA LEU A 30 8.13 -7.11 -10.81
C LEU A 30 7.70 -5.99 -11.77
N PHE A 31 8.46 -4.88 -11.83
CA PHE A 31 8.14 -3.77 -12.72
C PHE A 31 8.23 -4.16 -14.19
N LYS A 32 9.21 -5.02 -14.56
CA LYS A 32 9.30 -5.57 -15.92
C LYS A 32 8.02 -6.33 -16.31
N LYS A 33 7.56 -7.24 -15.44
CA LYS A 33 6.32 -8.00 -15.70
C LYS A 33 5.08 -7.11 -15.72
N ALA A 34 5.00 -6.13 -14.84
CA ALA A 34 3.90 -5.17 -14.82
C ALA A 34 3.84 -4.34 -16.11
N ASN A 35 5.01 -3.92 -16.63
CA ASN A 35 5.12 -3.22 -17.91
C ASN A 35 4.71 -4.11 -19.08
N GLU A 36 5.18 -5.36 -19.12
CA GLU A 36 4.76 -6.34 -20.14
C GLU A 36 3.23 -6.55 -20.14
N LEU A 37 2.62 -6.73 -18.96
CA LEU A 37 1.17 -6.83 -18.83
C LEU A 37 0.43 -5.57 -19.28
N SER A 38 0.92 -4.39 -18.90
CA SER A 38 0.32 -3.12 -19.30
C SER A 38 0.32 -2.96 -20.82
N ILE A 39 1.43 -3.29 -21.47
CA ILE A 39 1.56 -3.23 -22.94
C ILE A 39 0.68 -4.29 -23.61
N LEU A 40 0.74 -5.55 -23.17
CA LEU A 40 0.02 -6.66 -23.83
C LEU A 40 -1.49 -6.56 -23.67
N CYS A 41 -1.98 -6.10 -22.52
CA CYS A 41 -3.41 -6.05 -22.22
C CYS A 41 -3.99 -4.64 -22.28
N GLY A 42 -3.19 -3.60 -22.52
CA GLY A 42 -3.65 -2.20 -22.51
C GLY A 42 -4.16 -1.74 -21.14
N ILE A 43 -3.71 -2.37 -20.05
CA ILE A 43 -4.21 -2.09 -18.70
C ILE A 43 -3.37 -1.04 -17.99
N GLN A 44 -4.04 -0.20 -17.18
CA GLN A 44 -3.38 0.75 -16.30
C GLN A 44 -3.06 0.08 -14.96
N ILE A 45 -1.81 0.19 -14.51
CA ILE A 45 -1.32 -0.48 -13.29
C ILE A 45 -0.57 0.53 -12.44
N ALA A 46 -0.72 0.43 -11.12
CA ALA A 46 0.16 1.07 -10.14
C ALA A 46 0.62 0.05 -9.09
N ILE A 47 1.89 0.11 -8.71
CA ILE A 47 2.51 -0.72 -7.68
C ILE A 47 3.18 0.21 -6.67
N ILE A 48 2.85 0.03 -5.39
CA ILE A 48 3.35 0.84 -4.27
C ILE A 48 3.97 -0.12 -3.25
N ILE A 49 5.28 -0.03 -3.04
CA ILE A 49 6.02 -0.90 -2.12
C ILE A 49 6.52 -0.07 -0.94
N PHE A 50 5.99 -0.38 0.24
CA PHE A 50 6.48 0.18 1.49
C PHE A 50 7.54 -0.73 2.10
N SER A 51 8.64 -0.16 2.56
CA SER A 51 9.64 -0.84 3.36
C SER A 51 9.80 -0.09 4.68
N VAL A 52 9.93 -0.83 5.78
CA VAL A 52 10.02 -0.25 7.14
C VAL A 52 11.17 0.76 7.28
N SER A 53 12.24 0.62 6.50
CA SER A 53 13.46 1.44 6.62
C SER A 53 13.82 2.20 5.35
N ARG A 54 12.94 2.27 4.35
CA ARG A 54 13.21 2.98 3.10
C ARG A 54 11.99 3.78 2.66
N GLN A 55 12.24 4.81 1.85
CA GLN A 55 11.16 5.53 1.19
C GLN A 55 10.31 4.58 0.33
N PRO A 56 9.00 4.88 0.17
CA PRO A 56 8.14 4.10 -0.71
C PRO A 56 8.69 4.08 -2.12
N ILE A 57 8.58 2.93 -2.78
CA ILE A 57 8.95 2.77 -4.18
C ILE A 57 7.67 2.64 -4.98
N LEU A 58 7.55 3.50 -6.00
CA LEU A 58 6.35 3.66 -6.79
C LEU A 58 6.63 3.30 -8.25
N PHE A 59 5.69 2.59 -8.88
CA PHE A 59 5.68 2.31 -10.31
C PHE A 59 4.26 2.47 -10.83
N GLY A 60 4.09 3.12 -11.97
CA GLY A 60 2.77 3.38 -12.54
C GLY A 60 2.80 3.49 -14.05
N MET A 61 1.73 3.01 -14.68
CA MET A 61 1.49 3.17 -16.11
C MET A 61 0.04 3.65 -16.33
N PRO A 62 -0.18 4.83 -16.94
CA PRO A 62 0.83 5.76 -17.46
C PRO A 62 1.58 6.57 -16.39
N ASP A 63 0.97 6.75 -15.22
CA ASP A 63 1.56 7.44 -14.06
C ASP A 63 0.86 6.94 -12.77
N VAL A 64 1.58 6.94 -11.65
CA VAL A 64 1.07 6.42 -10.37
C VAL A 64 -0.12 7.24 -9.87
N GLU A 65 -0.02 8.57 -9.92
CA GLU A 65 -1.00 9.49 -9.37
C GLU A 65 -2.34 9.31 -10.10
N LYS A 66 -2.28 9.21 -11.43
CA LYS A 66 -3.47 9.01 -12.28
C LYS A 66 -4.19 7.70 -11.96
N VAL A 67 -3.45 6.60 -11.83
CA VAL A 67 -4.07 5.29 -11.54
C VAL A 67 -4.66 5.26 -10.14
N VAL A 68 -3.97 5.84 -9.16
CA VAL A 68 -4.47 5.95 -7.78
C VAL A 68 -5.73 6.81 -7.72
N GLN A 69 -5.76 7.94 -8.43
CA GLN A 69 -6.94 8.79 -8.50
C GLN A 69 -8.15 8.02 -9.06
N LEU A 70 -7.97 7.31 -10.18
CA LEU A 70 -9.02 6.48 -10.77
C LEU A 70 -9.52 5.41 -9.80
N PHE A 71 -8.61 4.76 -9.05
CA PHE A 71 -8.97 3.76 -8.05
C PHE A 71 -9.79 4.34 -6.89
N VAL A 72 -9.41 5.52 -6.40
CA VAL A 72 -10.13 6.21 -5.30
C VAL A 72 -11.51 6.66 -5.77
N GLU A 73 -11.61 7.15 -7.01
CA GLU A 73 -12.85 7.66 -7.59
C GLU A 73 -13.80 6.57 -8.08
N ALA A 74 -13.29 5.35 -8.29
CA ALA A 74 -14.07 4.23 -8.82
C ALA A 74 -15.36 4.00 -8.04
N ASN A 75 -16.48 3.86 -8.76
CA ASN A 75 -17.75 3.38 -8.22
C ASN A 75 -17.81 1.85 -8.24
N HIS A 76 -16.76 1.21 -7.74
CA HIS A 76 -16.68 -0.25 -7.64
C HIS A 76 -16.95 -0.69 -6.19
N PRO A 77 -17.61 -1.83 -5.91
CA PRO A 77 -17.88 -2.30 -4.55
C PRO A 77 -16.63 -2.48 -3.68
N THR A 78 -15.46 -2.67 -4.29
CA THR A 78 -14.17 -2.75 -3.58
C THR A 78 -13.44 -1.41 -3.48
N SER A 79 -13.98 -0.32 -4.04
CA SER A 79 -13.31 0.98 -3.98
C SER A 79 -13.32 1.55 -2.56
N PRO A 80 -12.30 2.34 -2.19
CA PRO A 80 -12.27 3.00 -0.89
C PRO A 80 -13.50 3.88 -0.66
N ARG A 81 -13.98 4.58 -1.68
CA ARG A 81 -15.21 5.40 -1.60
C ARG A 81 -16.43 4.55 -1.25
N PHE A 82 -16.59 3.39 -1.88
CA PHE A 82 -17.70 2.48 -1.58
C PHE A 82 -17.62 1.94 -0.16
N TYR A 83 -16.44 1.46 0.26
CA TYR A 83 -16.18 1.02 1.63
C TYR A 83 -16.49 2.11 2.66
N MET A 84 -16.02 3.34 2.43
CA MET A 84 -16.23 4.48 3.34
C MET A 84 -17.70 4.89 3.40
N LYS A 85 -18.42 4.86 2.28
CA LYS A 85 -19.88 5.11 2.23
C LYS A 85 -20.64 4.08 3.05
N MET A 86 -20.30 2.80 2.91
CA MET A 86 -20.88 1.72 3.72
C MET A 86 -20.57 1.91 5.22
N LYS A 87 -19.32 2.21 5.59
CA LYS A 87 -18.94 2.44 7.00
C LYS A 87 -19.69 3.62 7.61
N LYS A 88 -19.88 4.71 6.86
CA LYS A 88 -20.64 5.89 7.30
C LYS A 88 -22.12 5.56 7.51
N LYS A 89 -22.73 4.77 6.62
CA LYS A 89 -24.12 4.29 6.78
C LYS A 89 -24.27 3.40 8.03
N LYS A 90 -23.31 2.49 8.29
CA LYS A 90 -23.29 1.65 9.49
C LYS A 90 -23.16 2.48 10.78
N ARG A 91 -22.29 3.50 10.79
CA ARG A 91 -22.16 4.46 11.90
C ARG A 91 -23.46 5.22 12.15
N ARG A 92 -24.10 5.77 11.11
CA ARG A 92 -25.39 6.47 11.22
C ARG A 92 -26.50 5.57 11.79
N LYS A 93 -26.61 4.33 11.30
CA LYS A 93 -27.57 3.36 11.83
C LYS A 93 -27.32 3.07 13.32
N LYS A 94 -26.05 2.91 13.72
CA LYS A 94 -25.68 2.70 15.13
C LYS A 94 -26.04 3.90 16.01
N ASN A 95 -25.85 5.12 15.50
CA ASN A 95 -26.23 6.35 16.23
C ASN A 95 -27.75 6.49 16.35
N LEU A 96 -28.50 6.21 15.28
CA LEU A 96 -29.96 6.25 15.30
C LEU A 96 -30.54 5.26 16.32
N LEU A 97 -30.03 4.02 16.33
CA LEU A 97 -30.45 3.00 17.30
C LEU A 97 -30.17 3.43 18.75
N LYS A 98 -29.06 4.12 19.01
CA LYS A 98 -28.74 4.68 20.34
C LYS A 98 -29.67 5.83 20.75
N THR A 99 -30.04 6.69 19.80
CA THR A 99 -30.98 7.79 20.08
C THR A 99 -32.36 7.23 20.42
N ILE A 100 -32.84 6.25 19.66
CA ILE A 100 -34.13 5.60 19.91
C ILE A 100 -34.14 4.91 21.29
N SER A 101 -33.06 4.24 21.69
CA SER A 101 -32.98 3.61 23.02
C SER A 101 -32.94 4.61 24.19
N HIS A 102 -32.53 5.86 23.96
CA HIS A 102 -32.51 6.89 25.00
C HIS A 102 -33.86 7.60 25.18
N ILE A 103 -34.70 7.62 24.15
CA ILE A 103 -36.02 8.28 24.18
C ILE A 103 -37.09 7.37 24.82
N GLY A 104 -36.88 6.05 24.80
CA GLY A 104 -37.83 5.07 25.31
C GLY A 104 -37.76 4.75 26.81
N ASN A 105 -36.90 5.44 27.58
CA ASN A 105 -36.78 5.32 29.03
C ASN A 105 -37.26 6.60 29.73
#